data_AF-M2RD09-F1
#
_entry.id   AF-M2RD09-F1
#
_cell.length_a   1.000
_cell.length_b   1.000
_cell.length_c   1.000
_cell.angle_alpha   90.00
_cell.angle_beta   90.00
_cell.angle_gamma   90.00
#
_symmetry.space_group_name_H-M   'P 1'
#
loop_
_entity.id
_entity.type
_entity.pdbx_description
1 polymer ?
#
loop_
_entity_poly.entity_id
_entity_poly.type
_entity_poly.pdbx_seq_one_letter_code
_entity_poly.pdbx_strand_id
1 'polypeptide(L)'
;VVDSQSNDFIRKLWSPRLLISAGGYTRDSAIAHAENTGDLVAFGRLFISNPDLPRRLRENIPLASWDRSTFCTGERQGYTDYPFAT
;
A
#
# COMPACT_ATOMS: atom_id res chain seq x y z
N VAL A 1 16.47 11.77 -18.36
CA VAL A 1 17.08 10.86 -17.36
C VAL A 1 16.29 11.07 -16.08
N VAL A 2 15.33 10.20 -15.79
CA VAL A 2 14.64 10.25 -14.49
C VAL A 2 15.64 9.70 -13.50
N ASP A 3 16.17 10.58 -12.66
CA ASP A 3 17.08 10.22 -11.59
C ASP A 3 16.36 9.19 -10.70
N SER A 4 16.79 7.93 -10.77
CA SER A 4 16.13 6.82 -10.08
C SER A 4 16.57 6.82 -8.62
N GLN A 5 16.05 7.76 -7.85
CA GLN A 5 16.30 7.83 -6.42
C GLN A 5 15.81 6.53 -5.76
N SER A 6 16.66 5.92 -4.94
CA SER A 6 16.35 4.69 -4.20
C SER A 6 16.60 4.88 -2.70
N ASN A 7 15.75 4.25 -1.89
CA ASN A 7 15.88 4.19 -0.44
C ASN A 7 16.77 3.01 0.04
N ASP A 8 17.44 2.28 -0.86
CA ASP A 8 18.25 1.10 -0.51
C ASP A 8 19.41 1.40 0.45
N PHE A 9 19.91 2.63 0.46
CA PHE A 9 20.94 3.04 1.41
C PHE A 9 20.48 2.87 2.87
N ILE A 10 19.17 3.00 3.15
CA ILE A 10 18.60 2.83 4.49
C ILE A 10 18.83 1.39 4.96
N ARG A 11 18.62 0.39 4.10
CA ARG A 11 18.82 -1.03 4.45
C ARG A 11 20.28 -1.34 4.80
N LYS A 12 21.22 -0.71 4.10
CA LYS A 12 22.67 -0.85 4.38
C LYS A 12 23.04 -0.33 5.77
N LEU A 13 22.36 0.72 6.24
CA LEU A 13 22.65 1.35 7.53
C LEU A 13 21.82 0.77 8.68
N TRP A 14 20.60 0.31 8.41
CA TRP A 14 19.60 -0.05 9.43
C TRP A 14 19.53 -1.55 9.75
N SER A 15 19.96 -2.40 8.81
CA SER A 15 19.98 -3.86 8.97
C SER A 15 20.66 -4.29 10.28
N PRO A 16 20.13 -5.32 10.98
CA PRO A 16 19.07 -6.25 10.59
C PRO A 16 17.66 -5.85 11.04
N ARG A 17 17.43 -4.57 11.38
CA ARG A 17 16.12 -4.13 11.89
C ARG A 17 15.10 -4.06 10.77
N LEU A 18 13.86 -4.37 11.14
CA LEU A 18 12.71 -4.31 10.24
C LEU A 18 12.53 -2.90 9.66
N LEU A 19 12.22 -2.84 8.37
CA LEU A 19 11.81 -1.62 7.68
C LEU A 19 10.39 -1.81 7.14
N ILE A 20 9.58 -0.75 7.21
CA ILE A 20 8.28 -0.70 6.56
C ILE A 20 8.39 0.23 5.36
N SER A 21 8.27 -0.32 4.15
CA SER A 21 8.28 0.44 2.91
C SER A 21 6.87 0.83 2.51
N ALA A 22 6.68 2.08 2.09
CA ALA A 22 5.39 2.60 1.66
C ALA A 22 5.56 3.51 0.44
N GLY A 23 4.63 3.44 -0.52
CA GLY A 23 4.58 4.35 -1.65
C GLY A 23 4.38 3.65 -3.00
N GLY A 24 3.15 3.75 -3.53
CA GLY A 24 2.88 3.36 -4.92
C GLY A 24 2.92 1.85 -5.23
N TYR A 25 3.00 1.00 -4.22
CA TYR A 25 2.98 -0.45 -4.41
C TYR A 25 1.67 -0.94 -5.04
N THR A 26 1.80 -1.85 -6.00
CA THR A 26 0.74 -2.77 -6.43
C THR A 26 0.86 -4.06 -5.62
N ARG A 27 -0.08 -5.01 -5.79
CA ARG A 27 0.03 -6.34 -5.20
C ARG A 27 1.36 -7.01 -5.56
N ASP A 28 1.66 -7.05 -6.86
CA ASP A 28 2.82 -7.80 -7.36
C ASP A 28 4.14 -7.12 -6.98
N SER A 29 4.21 -5.77 -7.04
CA SER A 29 5.43 -5.09 -6.61
C SER A 29 5.64 -5.14 -5.09
N ALA A 30 4.57 -5.24 -4.29
CA ALA A 30 4.68 -5.44 -2.85
C ALA A 30 5.20 -6.84 -2.49
N ILE A 31 4.69 -7.88 -3.16
CA ILE A 31 5.15 -9.27 -2.97
C ILE A 31 6.62 -9.36 -3.33
N ALA A 32 7.00 -8.89 -4.53
CA ALA A 32 8.39 -8.90 -4.97
C ALA A 32 9.31 -8.12 -4.02
N HIS A 33 8.85 -6.96 -3.50
CA HIS A 33 9.63 -6.18 -2.54
C HIS A 33 9.85 -6.94 -1.23
N ALA A 34 8.78 -7.50 -0.65
CA ALA A 34 8.85 -8.24 0.61
C ALA A 34 9.75 -9.49 0.48
N GLU A 35 9.63 -10.24 -0.62
CA GLU A 35 10.46 -11.43 -0.88
C GLU A 35 11.94 -11.09 -1.06
N ASN A 36 12.25 -9.99 -1.76
CA ASN A 36 13.63 -9.60 -2.06
C ASN A 36 14.34 -8.95 -0.86
N THR A 37 13.60 -8.26 0.02
CA THR A 37 14.21 -7.43 1.07
C THR A 37 13.96 -7.93 2.48
N GLY A 38 12.90 -8.72 2.71
CA GLY A 38 12.41 -9.07 4.05
C GLY A 38 11.65 -7.93 4.74
N ASP A 39 11.42 -6.81 4.06
CA ASP A 39 10.67 -5.67 4.60
C ASP A 39 9.17 -5.95 4.68
N LEU A 40 8.47 -5.18 5.52
CA LEU A 40 7.01 -5.06 5.43
C LEU A 40 6.63 -3.98 4.41
N VAL A 41 5.46 -4.14 3.80
CA VAL A 41 4.90 -3.15 2.86
C VAL A 41 3.61 -2.55 3.43
N ALA A 42 3.54 -1.22 3.45
CA ALA A 42 2.36 -0.48 3.86
C ALA A 42 1.61 0.13 2.67
N PHE A 43 0.28 0.04 2.72
CA PHE A 43 -0.63 0.60 1.73
C PHE A 43 -1.46 1.72 2.35
N GLY A 44 -1.40 2.92 1.78
CA GLY A 44 -2.21 4.07 2.22
C GLY A 44 -3.49 4.22 1.42
N ARG A 45 -3.39 4.85 0.23
CA ARG A 45 -4.53 5.16 -0.65
C ARG A 45 -5.44 3.97 -0.96
N LEU A 46 -4.86 2.79 -1.20
CA LEU A 46 -5.64 1.59 -1.46
C LEU A 46 -6.42 1.11 -0.22
N PHE A 47 -5.92 1.35 0.99
CA PHE A 47 -6.60 0.96 2.22
C PHE A 47 -7.80 1.87 2.50
N ILE A 48 -7.78 3.12 2.06
CA ILE A 48 -8.94 4.03 2.18
C ILE A 48 -10.17 3.45 1.47
N SER A 49 -10.01 2.97 0.23
CA SER A 49 -11.12 2.48 -0.58
C SER A 49 -11.42 0.98 -0.46
N ASN A 50 -10.57 0.23 0.25
CA ASN A 50 -10.69 -1.22 0.39
C ASN A 50 -10.56 -1.59 1.88
N PRO A 51 -11.65 -1.58 2.67
CA PRO A 51 -11.60 -1.90 4.10
C PRO A 51 -11.10 -3.33 4.37
N ASP A 52 -11.23 -4.21 3.37
CA ASP A 52 -10.79 -5.60 3.34
C ASP A 52 -9.52 -5.83 2.52
N LEU A 53 -8.68 -4.79 2.33
CA LEU A 53 -7.47 -4.85 1.50
C LEU A 53 -6.60 -6.10 1.75
N PRO A 54 -6.33 -6.55 3.00
CA PRO A 54 -5.51 -7.75 3.23
C PRO A 54 -6.10 -9.00 2.56
N ARG A 55 -7.42 -9.18 2.59
CA ARG A 55 -8.09 -10.30 1.92
C ARG A 55 -7.94 -10.17 0.41
N ARG A 56 -8.17 -8.98 -0.13
CA ARG A 56 -8.06 -8.74 -1.58
C ARG A 56 -6.66 -9.00 -2.11
N LEU A 57 -5.63 -8.55 -1.40
CA LEU A 57 -4.24 -8.82 -1.76
C LEU A 57 -3.92 -10.32 -1.69
N ARG A 58 -4.39 -11.02 -0.65
CA ARG A 58 -4.16 -12.47 -0.51
C ARG A 58 -4.82 -13.27 -1.63
N GLU A 59 -6.10 -13.01 -1.89
CA GLU A 59 -6.95 -13.76 -2.83
C GLU A 59 -6.90 -13.21 -4.26
N ASN A 60 -6.11 -12.16 -4.50
CA ASN A 60 -6.02 -11.45 -5.78
C ASN A 60 -7.39 -10.95 -6.29
N ILE A 61 -8.22 -10.44 -5.37
CA ILE A 61 -9.51 -9.82 -5.70
C ILE A 61 -9.27 -8.40 -6.24
N PRO A 62 -10.04 -7.94 -7.25
CA PRO A 62 -9.97 -6.57 -7.74
C PRO A 62 -10.07 -5.50 -6.64
N LEU A 63 -9.20 -4.49 -6.74
CA LEU A 63 -9.16 -3.36 -5.81
C LEU A 63 -10.10 -2.25 -6.27
N ALA A 64 -10.87 -1.69 -5.34
CA ALA A 64 -11.66 -0.50 -5.57
C ALA A 64 -10.76 0.75 -5.66
N SER A 65 -11.03 1.60 -6.65
CA SER A 65 -10.40 2.92 -6.76
C SER A 65 -10.82 3.82 -5.60
N TRP A 66 -9.91 4.69 -5.18
CA TRP A 66 -10.24 5.75 -4.22
C TRP A 66 -10.67 7.02 -4.94
N ASP A 67 -11.55 7.80 -4.31
CA ASP A 67 -11.85 9.16 -4.71
C ASP A 67 -11.03 10.14 -3.87
N ARG A 68 -10.21 10.99 -4.51
CA ARG A 68 -9.41 12.00 -3.79
C ARG A 68 -10.25 13.18 -3.31
N SER A 69 -11.39 13.46 -3.95
CA SER A 69 -12.24 14.60 -3.59
C SER A 69 -12.90 14.43 -2.22
N THR A 70 -13.02 13.18 -1.76
CA THR A 70 -13.60 12.83 -0.46
C THR A 70 -12.57 12.79 0.68
N PHE A 71 -11.29 13.00 0.40
CA PHE A 71 -10.26 12.95 1.43
C PHE A 71 -10.36 14.17 2.35
N CYS A 72 -10.30 13.94 3.67
CA CYS A 72 -10.30 14.99 4.70
C CYS A 72 -11.50 15.95 4.66
N THR A 73 -12.65 15.49 4.18
CA THR A 73 -13.90 16.29 4.14
C THR A 73 -14.68 16.26 5.45
N GLY A 74 -14.46 15.25 6.29
CA GLY A 74 -15.25 15.02 7.52
C GLY A 74 -16.60 14.34 7.26
N GLU A 75 -16.90 14.01 6.01
CA GLU A 75 -18.15 13.37 5.60
C GLU A 75 -18.08 11.84 5.72
N ARG A 76 -19.25 11.19 5.78
CA ARG A 76 -19.36 9.72 5.71
C ARG A 76 -18.86 9.18 4.36
N GLN A 77 -19.16 9.91 3.29
CA GLN A 77 -18.87 9.51 1.91
C GLN A 77 -17.37 9.42 1.67
N GLY A 78 -16.90 8.27 1.19
CA GLY A 78 -15.49 8.01 0.95
C GLY A 78 -14.67 7.86 2.24
N TYR A 79 -15.34 7.62 3.39
CA TYR A 79 -14.71 7.35 4.68
C TYR A 79 -15.11 5.98 5.24
N THR A 80 -16.41 5.74 5.45
CA THR A 80 -16.91 4.47 6.04
C THR A 80 -17.86 3.69 5.14
N ASP A 81 -18.10 4.15 3.92
CA ASP A 81 -19.09 3.58 3.01
C ASP A 81 -18.52 2.85 1.79
N TYR A 82 -17.20 2.63 1.73
CA TYR A 82 -16.61 1.73 0.75
C TYR A 82 -17.03 0.27 0.98
N PRO A 83 -17.45 -0.46 -0.06
CA PRO A 83 -17.94 -1.83 0.08
C PRO A 83 -16.81 -2.84 0.28
N PHE A 84 -17.11 -3.91 1.02
CA PHE A 84 -16.30 -5.12 1.07
C PHE A 84 -16.43 -5.91 -0.25
N ALA A 85 -15.41 -6.72 -0.58
CA ALA A 85 -15.53 -7.70 -1.64
C ALA A 85 -16.55 -8.78 -1.25
N THR A 86 -17.45 -9.10 -2.17
CA THR A 86 -18.47 -10.15 -2.01
C THR A 86 -17.84 -11.52 -2.15
#